data_AF-A0A7X3FUJ0-F1
#
_entry.id   AF-A0A7X3FUJ0-F1
#
_cell.length_a   1.000
_cell.length_b   1.000
_cell.length_c   1.000
_cell.angle_alpha   90.00
_cell.angle_beta   90.00
_cell.angle_gamma   90.00
#
_symmetry.space_group_name_H-M   'P 1'
#
loop_
_entity.id
_entity.type
_entity.pdbx_description
1 polymer ?
#
loop_
_entity_poly.entity_id
_entity_poly.type
_entity_poly.pdbx_seq_one_letter_code
_entity_poly.pdbx_strand_id
1 'polypeptide(L)' 'MIEAVGAKGYTIVPNVSGKGNRGIRDEAHLSDVFRNVMIIVVAAEEIVRRIVEQSQPLLENYAGIVVVSDVEVIRDEHF' A
#
# COMPACT_ATOMS: atom_id res chain seq x y z
N MET A 1 3.22 9.36 5.69
CA MET A 1 1.98 9.51 4.89
C MET A 1 0.80 8.87 5.62
N ILE A 2 0.78 7.54 5.77
CA ILE A 2 -0.37 6.77 6.30
C ILE A 2 -0.80 7.23 7.71
N GLU A 3 0.10 7.21 8.70
CA GLU A 3 -0.21 7.66 10.06
C GLU A 3 -0.49 9.18 10.13
N ALA A 4 0.21 9.96 9.30
CA ALA A 4 0.09 11.42 9.28
C ALA A 4 -1.31 11.91 8.85
N VAL A 5 -2.07 11.09 8.13
CA VAL A 5 -3.46 11.41 7.76
C VAL A 5 -4.50 10.85 8.72
N GLY A 6 -4.07 10.14 9.78
CA GLY A 6 -4.93 9.68 10.88
C GLY A 6 -5.17 8.17 10.95
N ALA A 7 -4.52 7.35 10.10
CA ALA A 7 -4.62 5.90 10.22
C ALA A 7 -3.95 5.42 11.51
N LYS A 8 -4.63 4.55 12.26
CA LYS A 8 -4.15 4.03 13.56
C LYS A 8 -3.10 2.93 13.43
N GLY A 9 -2.95 2.33 12.26
CA GLY A 9 -1.97 1.29 12.00
C GLY A 9 -1.94 0.83 10.55
N TYR A 10 -0.98 -0.03 10.24
CA TYR A 10 -0.81 -0.67 8.94
C TYR A 10 -0.06 -2.00 9.09
N THR A 11 -0.21 -2.88 8.11
CA THR A 11 0.57 -4.11 7.98
C THR A 11 1.44 -4.04 6.74
N ILE A 12 2.70 -4.49 6.85
CA ILE A 12 3.61 -4.60 5.71
C ILE A 12 3.83 -6.08 5.42
N VAL A 13 3.58 -6.47 4.17
CA VAL A 13 4.03 -7.75 3.62
C VAL A 13 5.25 -7.46 2.74
N PRO A 14 6.47 -7.82 3.21
CA PRO A 14 7.68 -7.58 2.44
C PRO A 14 7.81 -8.58 1.29
N ASN A 15 8.74 -8.31 0.36
CA ASN A 15 9.22 -9.30 -0.60
C ASN A 15 8.09 -9.86 -1.49
N VAL A 16 7.27 -8.97 -2.05
CA VAL A 16 6.20 -9.36 -2.98
C VAL A 16 6.70 -9.29 -4.43
N SER A 17 6.43 -10.35 -5.20
CA SER A 17 6.70 -10.41 -6.63
C SER A 17 5.45 -10.08 -7.43
N GLY A 18 5.61 -9.62 -8.66
CA GLY A 18 4.47 -9.30 -9.51
C GLY A 18 4.85 -8.96 -10.95
N LYS A 19 3.85 -9.00 -11.83
CA LYS A 19 3.97 -8.62 -13.24
C LYS A 19 3.10 -7.40 -13.52
N GLY A 20 3.71 -6.34 -14.06
CA GLY A 20 3.00 -5.16 -14.51
C GLY A 20 3.29 -4.86 -15.98
N ASN A 21 2.81 -3.71 -16.47
CA ASN A 21 3.00 -3.29 -17.87
C ASN A 21 4.49 -3.11 -18.25
N ARG A 22 5.38 -2.91 -17.27
CA ARG A 22 6.82 -2.75 -17.48
C ARG A 22 7.62 -4.05 -17.34
N GLY A 23 6.94 -5.20 -17.20
CA GLY A 23 7.58 -6.52 -17.08
C GLY A 23 7.34 -7.21 -15.74
N ILE A 24 8.09 -8.29 -15.52
CA ILE A 24 8.07 -9.07 -14.28
C ILE A 24 9.11 -8.50 -13.34
N ARG A 25 8.74 -8.30 -12.07
CA ARG A 25 9.67 -7.99 -10.99
C ARG A 25 9.85 -9.26 -10.17
N ASP A 26 10.97 -9.91 -10.40
CA ASP A 26 11.37 -11.19 -9.79
C ASP A 26 12.37 -10.94 -8.65
N GLU A 27 12.21 -11.65 -7.53
CA GLU A 27 13.07 -11.49 -6.34
C GLU A 27 14.54 -11.90 -6.56
N ALA A 28 14.83 -12.54 -7.69
CA ALA A 28 16.12 -13.17 -7.99
C ALA A 28 17.25 -12.19 -8.37
N HIS A 29 16.97 -10.90 -8.53
CA HIS A 29 17.96 -9.91 -8.98
C HIS A 29 18.62 -9.18 -7.80
N LEU A 30 19.67 -9.80 -7.26
CA LEU A 30 20.90 -9.35 -6.56
C LEU A 30 21.06 -7.96 -5.87
N SER A 31 20.09 -7.05 -5.87
CA SER A 31 20.12 -5.88 -4.98
C SER A 31 18.81 -5.75 -4.22
N ASP A 32 18.89 -5.79 -2.89
CA ASP A 32 17.74 -5.65 -1.97
C ASP A 32 16.98 -4.32 -2.12
N VAL A 33 17.50 -3.39 -2.92
CA VAL A 33 16.97 -2.04 -3.15
C VAL A 33 15.71 -2.03 -4.00
N PHE A 34 15.41 -3.09 -4.75
CA PHE A 34 14.28 -3.12 -5.69
C PHE A 34 13.15 -4.08 -5.30
N ARG A 35 13.02 -4.49 -4.05
CA ARG A 35 11.89 -5.33 -3.63
C ARG A 35 10.61 -4.52 -3.46
N ASN A 36 9.50 -5.02 -3.99
CA ASN A 36 8.20 -4.42 -3.73
C ASN A 36 7.73 -4.82 -2.33
N VAL A 37 6.90 -3.98 -1.74
CA VAL A 37 6.16 -4.27 -0.50
C VAL A 37 4.68 -4.05 -0.74
N MET A 38 3.85 -4.85 -0.08
CA MET A 38 2.42 -4.60 0.01
C MET A 38 2.13 -4.00 1.38
N ILE A 39 1.44 -2.85 1.39
CA ILE A 39 1.01 -2.19 2.61
C ILE A 39 -0.51 -2.31 2.67
N ILE A 40 -1.01 -2.84 3.79
CA ILE A 40 -2.43 -2.99 4.06
C ILE A 40 -2.80 -2.01 5.16
N VAL A 41 -3.80 -1.18 4.88
CA VAL A 41 -4.33 -0.22 5.84
C VAL A 41 -5.83 -0.46 5.96
N VAL A 42 -6.30 -0.57 7.20
CA VAL A 42 -7.73 -0.56 7.53
C VAL A 42 -7.97 0.73 8.30
N ALA A 43 -8.92 1.54 7.82
CA ALA A 43 -9.24 2.84 8.40
C ALA A 43 -10.64 3.28 7.96
N ALA A 44 -11.19 4.29 8.64
CA ALA A 44 -12.42 4.96 8.21
C ALA A 44 -12.32 5.52 6.78
N GLU A 45 -13.46 5.60 6.08
CA GLU A 45 -13.53 5.95 4.66
C GLU A 45 -12.86 7.30 4.35
N GLU A 46 -13.04 8.30 5.21
CA GLU A 46 -12.44 9.63 5.05
C GLU A 46 -10.92 9.58 5.10
N ILE A 47 -10.35 8.68 5.90
CA ILE A 47 -8.89 8.49 6.00
C ILE A 47 -8.39 7.75 4.76
N VAL A 48 -9.10 6.72 4.31
CA VAL A 48 -8.78 5.99 3.07
C VAL A 48 -8.74 6.94 1.87
N ARG A 49 -9.72 7.83 1.72
CA ARG A 49 -9.76 8.85 0.66
C ARG A 49 -8.51 9.73 0.66
N ARG A 50 -8.08 10.21 1.83
CA ARG A 50 -6.85 11.01 1.97
C ARG A 50 -5.58 10.23 1.61
N ILE A 51 -5.51 8.95 1.98
CA ILE A 51 -4.39 8.07 1.60
C ILE A 51 -4.32 7.93 0.08
N VAL A 52 -5.45 7.69 -0.58
CA VAL A 52 -5.52 7.55 -2.05
C VAL A 52 -5.08 8.84 -2.74
N GLU A 53 -5.59 10.00 -2.31
CA GLU A 53 -5.21 11.31 -2.85
C GLU A 53 -3.70 11.56 -2.73
N GLN A 54 -3.08 11.26 -1.59
CA GLN A 54 -1.64 11.43 -1.40
C GLN A 54 -0.79 10.37 -2.12
N SER A 55 -1.38 9.21 -2.44
CA SER A 55 -0.67 8.14 -3.16
C SER A 55 -0.57 8.40 -4.66
N GLN A 56 -1.53 9.11 -5.24
CA GLN A 56 -1.56 9.41 -6.67
C GLN A 56 -0.25 10.02 -7.20
N PRO A 57 0.31 11.11 -6.62
CA PRO A 57 1.58 11.67 -7.10
C PRO A 57 2.79 10.74 -6.90
N LEU A 58 2.71 9.78 -5.96
CA LEU A 58 3.76 8.77 -5.79
C LEU A 58 3.78 7.81 -6.98
N LEU A 59 2.61 7.42 -7.49
CA LEU A 59 2.48 6.50 -8.61
C LEU A 59 2.91 7.10 -9.96
N GLU A 60 3.08 8.42 -10.04
CA GLU A 60 3.69 9.08 -11.21
C GLU A 60 5.18 8.75 -11.34
N ASN A 61 5.86 8.59 -10.19
CA ASN A 61 7.31 8.40 -10.12
C ASN A 61 7.72 6.95 -9.81
N TYR A 62 6.84 6.19 -9.14
CA TYR A 62 7.11 4.83 -8.69
C TYR A 62 6.10 3.84 -9.27
N ALA A 63 6.60 2.69 -9.70
CA ALA A 63 5.73 1.60 -10.15
C ALA A 63 5.01 0.97 -8.95
N GLY A 64 3.69 0.94 -9.00
CA GLY A 64 2.84 0.34 -7.97
C GLY A 64 1.37 0.47 -8.34
N ILE A 65 0.52 -0.07 -7.48
CA ILE A 65 -0.93 0.10 -7.56
C ILE A 65 -1.46 0.42 -6.16
N VAL A 66 -2.59 1.10 -6.12
CA VAL A 66 -3.39 1.27 -4.90
C VAL A 66 -4.76 0.70 -5.19
N VAL A 67 -5.25 -0.14 -4.28
CA VAL A 67 -6.55 -0.79 -4.40
C VAL A 67 -7.34 -0.50 -3.12
N VAL A 68 -8.63 -0.22 -3.28
CA VAL A 68 -9.56 0.02 -2.18
C VAL A 68 -10.62 -1.08 -2.22
N SER A 69 -10.92 -1.65 -1.06
CA SER A 69 -11.98 -2.63 -0.86
C SER A 69 -12.64 -2.37 0.48
N ASP A 70 -13.95 -2.55 0.54
CA ASP A 70 -14.70 -2.55 1.81
C ASP A 70 -14.40 -3.83 2.60
N VAL A 71 -14.34 -3.70 3.92
CA VAL A 71 -14.12 -4.81 4.87
C VAL A 71 -14.96 -4.62 6.12
N GLU A 72 -15.35 -5.72 6.75
CA GLU A 72 -15.89 -5.73 8.12
C GLU A 72 -14.79 -6.14 9.10
N VAL A 73 -14.72 -5.47 10.24
CA VAL A 73 -13.72 -5.75 11.28
C VAL A 73 -14.34 -5.94 12.64
N ILE A 74 -13.71 -6.78 13.45
CA ILE A 74 -14.01 -6.91 14.87
C ILE A 74 -13.22 -5.84 15.62
N ARG A 75 -13.86 -5.16 16.59
CA ARG A 75 -13.32 -4.00 17.32
C ARG A 75 -12.98 -2.84 16.40
N ASP A 76 -14.01 -2.29 15.77
CA ASP A 76 -13.90 -1.15 14.85
C ASP A 76 -13.33 0.10 15.54
N GLU A 77 -13.45 0.22 16.87
CA GLU A 77 -12.84 1.28 17.65
C GLU A 77 -11.31 1.38 17.52
N HIS A 78 -10.64 0.31 17.06
CA HIS A 78 -9.19 0.28 16.82
C HIS A 78 -8.76 0.88 15.49
N PHE A 79 -9.68 1.24 14.58
CA PHE A 79 -9.36 1.70 13.22
C PHE A 79 -9.84 3.12 12.91
#